data_AF-A0A221NL29-F1
#
_entry.id   AF-A0A221NL29-F1
#
_cell.length_a   1.000
_cell.length_b   1.000
_cell.length_c   1.000
_cell.angle_alpha   90.00
_cell.angle_beta   90.00
_cell.angle_gamma   90.00
#
_symmetry.space_group_name_H-M   'P 1'
#
loop_
_entity.id
_entity.type
_entity.pdbx_description
1 polymer ?
#
loop_
_entity_poly.entity_id
_entity_poly.type
_entity_poly.pdbx_seq_one_letter_code
_entity_poly.pdbx_strand_id
1 'polypeptide(L)'
;MGETFSVHLDRIDEAVEAAIPGAAFKAMEHLRQVAVNRTPLDDSPLRSSAYVEATPDGADVVYDSVYARYQHYEHLHHEVGERLYLSTSVVSETPKVIGILTAELGKEIG
;
A
#
# COMPACT_ATOMS: atom_id res chain seq x y z
N MET A 1 40.19 -23.90 14.98
CA MET A 1 38.73 -23.73 15.04
C MET A 1 38.49 -22.30 15.48
N GLY A 2 37.89 -21.47 14.62
CA GLY A 2 37.50 -20.12 15.02
C GLY A 2 36.14 -20.19 15.69
N GLU A 3 35.98 -19.51 16.82
CA GLU A 3 34.67 -19.25 17.41
C GLU A 3 34.01 -18.11 16.65
N THR A 4 32.83 -18.37 16.10
CA THR A 4 31.97 -17.35 15.51
C THR A 4 31.03 -16.83 16.60
N PHE A 5 31.08 -15.54 16.87
CA PHE A 5 30.15 -14.86 17.78
C PHE A 5 29.23 -13.99 16.94
N SER A 6 27.99 -14.43 16.69
CA SER A 6 26.96 -13.62 16.04
C SER A 6 25.82 -13.34 17.01
N VAL A 7 25.30 -12.12 16.97
CA VAL A 7 23.90 -11.87 17.34
C VAL A 7 23.08 -12.76 16.41
N HIS A 8 21.97 -13.36 16.85
CA HIS A 8 21.10 -14.21 16.03
C HIS A 8 20.41 -13.42 14.89
N LEU A 9 21.19 -12.77 14.04
CA LEU A 9 20.76 -11.91 12.93
C LEU A 9 19.99 -12.74 11.90
N ASP A 10 20.41 -13.99 11.65
CA ASP A 10 19.69 -14.90 10.76
C ASP A 10 18.23 -15.09 11.18
N ARG A 11 17.94 -15.15 12.49
CA ARG A 11 16.56 -15.24 13.00
C ARG A 11 15.78 -13.94 12.86
N ILE A 12 16.47 -12.80 12.92
CA ILE A 12 15.86 -11.49 12.70
C ILE A 12 15.51 -11.33 11.23
N ASP A 13 16.41 -11.72 10.32
CA ASP A 13 16.19 -11.67 8.89
C ASP A 13 15.00 -12.56 8.51
N GLU A 14 14.94 -13.80 8.99
CA GLU A 14 13.80 -14.72 8.78
C GLU A 14 12.48 -14.14 9.33
N ALA A 15 12.51 -13.53 10.52
CA ALA A 15 11.33 -12.92 11.13
C ALA A 15 10.83 -11.70 10.35
N VAL A 16 11.74 -10.86 9.85
CA VAL A 16 11.42 -9.71 9.02
C VAL A 16 10.81 -10.16 7.69
N GLU A 17 11.44 -11.11 7.00
CA GLU A 17 10.94 -11.63 5.73
C GLU A 17 9.53 -12.21 5.86
N ALA A 18 9.28 -12.99 6.92
CA ALA A 18 7.96 -13.55 7.20
C ALA A 18 6.90 -12.47 7.50
N ALA A 19 7.31 -11.32 8.04
CA ALA A 19 6.42 -10.22 8.40
C ALA A 19 6.08 -9.28 7.21
N ILE A 20 6.90 -9.26 6.16
CA ILE A 20 6.75 -8.34 5.01
C ILE A 20 5.34 -8.36 4.42
N PRO A 21 4.73 -9.52 4.08
CA PRO A 21 3.42 -9.52 3.42
C PRO A 21 2.32 -8.87 4.27
N GLY A 22 2.32 -9.16 5.59
CA GLY A 22 1.34 -8.60 6.52
C GLY A 22 1.54 -7.11 6.77
N ALA A 23 2.80 -6.67 6.91
CA ALA A 23 3.15 -5.27 7.08
C ALA A 23 2.82 -4.46 5.82
N ALA A 24 3.15 -4.98 4.64
CA ALA A 24 2.84 -4.39 3.35
C ALA A 24 1.32 -4.27 3.14
N PHE A 25 0.55 -5.31 3.46
CA PHE A 25 -0.91 -5.28 3.35
C PHE A 25 -1.52 -4.12 4.16
N LYS A 26 -1.11 -3.95 5.42
CA LYS A 26 -1.60 -2.85 6.28
C LYS A 26 -1.21 -1.48 5.75
N ALA A 27 0.02 -1.34 5.26
CA ALA A 27 0.50 -0.10 4.67
C ALA A 27 -0.28 0.26 3.39
N MET A 28 -0.60 -0.73 2.56
CA MET A 28 -1.35 -0.56 1.33
C MET A 28 -2.85 -0.36 1.57
N GLU A 29 -3.40 -0.87 2.67
CA GLU A 29 -4.79 -0.59 3.07
C GLU A 29 -5.00 0.90 3.41
N HIS A 30 -4.00 1.55 4.02
CA HIS A 30 -4.01 3.01 4.19
C HIS A 30 -4.03 3.71 2.82
N LEU A 31 -3.15 3.29 1.90
CA LEU A 31 -3.09 3.86 0.56
C LEU A 31 -4.42 3.68 -0.20
N ARG A 32 -5.05 2.50 -0.09
CA ARG A 32 -6.37 2.22 -0.68
C ARG A 32 -7.43 3.17 -0.17
N GLN A 33 -7.50 3.38 1.16
CA GLN A 33 -8.48 4.29 1.76
C GLN A 33 -8.29 5.73 1.27
N VAL A 34 -7.05 6.20 1.19
CA VAL A 34 -6.75 7.53 0.64
C VAL A 34 -7.14 7.62 -0.83
N ALA A 35 -6.77 6.62 -1.63
CA ALA A 35 -7.07 6.57 -3.06
C ALA A 35 -8.59 6.58 -3.31
N VAL A 36 -9.37 5.79 -2.56
CA VAL A 36 -10.85 5.74 -2.64
C VAL A 36 -11.48 7.08 -2.29
N ASN A 37 -10.97 7.77 -1.27
CA ASN A 37 -11.48 9.09 -0.87
C ASN A 37 -11.18 10.17 -1.93
N ARG A 38 -10.08 10.02 -2.69
CA ARG A 38 -9.71 10.91 -3.80
C ARG A 38 -10.37 10.53 -5.12
N THR A 39 -10.81 9.28 -5.29
CA THR A 39 -11.62 8.85 -6.43
C THR A 39 -12.90 9.70 -6.49
N PRO A 40 -13.34 10.16 -7.66
CA PRO A 40 -14.58 10.94 -7.80
C PRO A 40 -15.81 10.27 -7.16
N LEU A 41 -16.73 11.09 -6.61
CA LEU A 41 -17.91 10.59 -5.89
C LEU A 41 -18.96 9.95 -6.80
N ASP A 42 -19.13 10.49 -8.02
CA ASP A 42 -20.08 9.99 -9.02
C ASP A 42 -19.72 8.57 -9.50
N ASP A 43 -18.46 8.17 -9.28
CA ASP A 43 -17.92 6.86 -9.64
C ASP A 43 -17.97 5.88 -8.45
N SER A 44 -19.12 5.80 -7.75
CA SER A 44 -19.34 4.85 -6.65
C SER A 44 -18.97 3.39 -6.98
N PRO A 45 -19.25 2.85 -8.19
CA PRO A 45 -18.80 1.51 -8.57
C PRO A 45 -17.28 1.36 -8.54
N LEU A 46 -16.53 2.39 -8.96
CA LEU A 46 -15.07 2.40 -8.95
C LEU A 46 -14.53 2.46 -7.51
N ARG A 47 -15.13 3.29 -6.65
CA ARG A 47 -14.78 3.33 -5.22
C ARG A 47 -14.98 1.97 -4.55
N SER A 48 -16.07 1.28 -4.88
CA SER A 48 -16.37 -0.05 -4.33
C SER A 48 -15.49 -1.18 -4.89
N SER A 49 -14.87 -0.98 -6.07
CA SER A 49 -14.00 -1.99 -6.69
C SER A 49 -12.55 -1.94 -6.21
N ALA A 50 -12.20 -1.03 -5.30
CA ALA A 50 -10.84 -0.88 -4.80
C ALA A 50 -10.53 -1.92 -3.72
N TYR A 51 -9.48 -2.72 -3.92
CA TYR A 51 -9.02 -3.71 -2.94
C TYR A 51 -7.49 -3.74 -2.84
N VAL A 52 -6.97 -4.34 -1.77
CA VAL A 52 -5.54 -4.63 -1.63
C VAL A 52 -5.31 -6.09 -1.99
N GLU A 53 -4.40 -6.34 -2.91
CA GLU A 53 -3.92 -7.67 -3.26
C GLU A 53 -2.57 -7.91 -2.58
N ALA A 54 -2.48 -8.94 -1.73
CA ALA A 54 -1.19 -9.35 -1.17
C ALA A 54 -0.39 -10.12 -2.22
N THR A 55 0.89 -9.78 -2.37
CA THR A 55 1.84 -10.47 -3.25
C THR A 55 2.92 -11.15 -2.39
N PRO A 56 3.68 -12.12 -2.93
CA PRO A 56 4.80 -12.72 -2.19
C PRO A 56 5.82 -11.69 -1.69
N ASP A 57 5.97 -10.59 -2.43
CA ASP A 57 6.95 -9.54 -2.16
C ASP A 57 6.33 -8.31 -1.46
N GLY A 58 5.02 -8.33 -1.15
CA GLY A 58 4.35 -7.19 -0.53
C GLY A 58 2.84 -7.14 -0.76
N ALA A 59 2.35 -6.01 -1.25
CA ALA A 59 0.94 -5.80 -1.56
C ALA A 59 0.75 -4.66 -2.56
N ASP A 60 -0.33 -4.72 -3.34
CA ASP A 60 -0.72 -3.73 -4.34
C ASP A 60 -2.15 -3.23 -4.11
N VAL A 61 -2.43 -1.96 -4.47
CA VAL A 61 -3.80 -1.44 -4.52
C VAL A 61 -4.33 -1.61 -5.95
N VAL A 62 -5.45 -2.31 -6.09
CA VAL A 62 -6.05 -2.68 -7.37
C VAL A 62 -7.46 -2.11 -7.51
N TYR A 63 -7.82 -1.73 -8.73
CA TYR A 63 -9.18 -1.35 -9.14
C TYR A 63 -9.60 -2.23 -10.32
N ASP A 64 -10.68 -3.02 -10.16
CA ASP A 64 -11.15 -4.00 -11.17
C ASP A 64 -11.91 -3.40 -12.36
N SER A 65 -11.98 -2.08 -12.45
CA SER A 65 -12.76 -1.40 -13.48
C SER A 65 -11.90 -1.08 -14.71
N VAL A 66 -12.39 -1.48 -15.89
CA VAL A 66 -11.79 -1.10 -17.19
C VAL A 66 -11.71 0.42 -17.39
N TYR A 67 -12.47 1.19 -16.61
CA TYR A 67 -12.47 2.65 -16.63
C TYR A 67 -11.54 3.28 -15.60
N ALA A 68 -10.93 2.52 -14.68
CA ALA A 68 -10.06 3.06 -13.63
C ALA A 68 -8.89 3.90 -14.21
N ARG A 69 -8.25 3.38 -15.26
CA ARG A 69 -7.16 4.07 -15.97
C ARG A 69 -7.67 5.24 -16.81
N TYR A 70 -8.83 5.12 -17.43
CA TYR A 70 -9.43 6.19 -18.22
C TYR A 70 -9.81 7.39 -17.33
N GLN A 71 -10.51 7.12 -16.22
CA GLN A 71 -10.92 8.10 -15.21
C GLN A 71 -9.75 8.68 -14.41
N HIS A 72 -8.60 7.98 -14.34
CA HIS A 72 -7.37 8.54 -13.77
C HIS A 72 -6.84 9.75 -14.57
N TYR A 73 -7.00 9.74 -15.90
CA TYR A 73 -6.44 10.76 -16.80
C TYR A 73 -7.45 11.80 -17.28
N GLU A 74 -8.71 11.42 -17.46
CA GLU A 74 -9.74 12.31 -18.02
C GLU A 74 -10.24 13.36 -17.03
N HIS A 75 -10.46 14.58 -17.53
CA HIS A 75 -11.12 15.66 -16.78
C HIS A 75 -12.63 15.48 -16.87
N LEU A 76 -13.17 14.47 -16.19
CA LEU A 76 -14.60 14.48 -15.90
C LEU A 76 -14.79 15.53 -14.79
N HIS A 77 -15.72 16.46 -14.97
CA HIS A 77 -15.94 17.56 -14.02
C HIS A 77 -16.32 17.01 -12.64
N HIS A 78 -15.38 17.01 -11.69
CA HIS A 78 -15.63 16.51 -10.34
C HIS A 78 -15.92 17.68 -9.40
N GLU A 79 -17.13 17.75 -8.85
CA GLU A 79 -17.39 18.63 -7.68
C GLU A 79 -16.65 18.11 -6.43
N VAL A 80 -16.37 16.80 -6.38
CA VAL A 80 -15.67 16.10 -5.30
C VAL A 80 -14.76 15.00 -5.88
N GLY A 81 -13.46 15.05 -5.57
CA GLY A 81 -12.43 14.12 -6.07
C GLY A 81 -11.28 14.85 -6.79
N GLU A 82 -10.16 14.17 -7.03
CA GLU A 82 -8.99 14.75 -7.68
C GLU A 82 -8.62 14.02 -8.97
N ARG A 83 -8.19 14.79 -9.99
CA ARG A 83 -7.51 14.21 -11.16
C ARG A 83 -6.24 13.50 -10.70
N LEU A 84 -5.83 12.46 -11.40
CA LEU A 84 -4.62 11.71 -11.10
C LEU A 84 -4.63 11.05 -9.69
N TYR A 85 -5.81 10.75 -9.13
CA TYR A 85 -5.97 10.24 -7.76
C TYR A 85 -5.03 9.08 -7.39
N LEU A 86 -4.69 8.18 -8.32
CA LEU A 86 -3.72 7.10 -8.09
C LEU A 86 -2.29 7.62 -7.86
N SER A 87 -1.78 8.47 -8.75
CA SER A 87 -0.41 8.97 -8.67
C SER A 87 -0.26 10.02 -7.59
N THR A 88 -1.28 10.87 -7.36
CA THR A 88 -1.26 11.81 -6.23
C THR A 88 -1.30 11.09 -4.89
N SER A 89 -2.05 9.99 -4.77
CA SER A 89 -2.06 9.14 -3.56
C SER A 89 -0.69 8.53 -3.30
N VAL A 90 -0.05 7.96 -4.32
CA VAL A 90 1.29 7.40 -4.16
C VAL A 90 2.29 8.49 -3.74
N VAL A 91 2.33 9.62 -4.44
CA VAL A 91 3.29 10.69 -4.16
C VAL A 91 3.10 11.29 -2.77
N SER A 92 1.86 11.54 -2.34
CA SER A 92 1.61 12.17 -1.04
C SER A 92 1.76 11.22 0.13
N GLU A 93 1.36 9.95 -0.05
CA GLU A 93 1.28 8.99 1.05
C GLU A 93 2.53 8.12 1.21
N THR A 94 3.47 8.12 0.26
CA THR A 94 4.72 7.33 0.34
C THR A 94 5.39 7.42 1.71
N PRO A 95 5.62 8.62 2.31
CA PRO A 95 6.24 8.69 3.64
C PRO A 95 5.40 8.00 4.73
N LYS A 96 4.08 8.07 4.63
CA LYS A 96 3.15 7.47 5.61
C LYS A 96 3.08 5.96 5.46
N VAL A 97 3.04 5.46 4.22
CA VAL A 97 3.09 4.03 3.88
C VAL A 97 4.37 3.41 4.42
N ILE A 98 5.53 4.04 4.17
CA ILE A 98 6.82 3.59 4.72
C ILE A 98 6.78 3.60 6.25
N GLY A 99 6.24 4.66 6.87
CA GLY A 99 6.11 4.74 8.32
C GLY A 99 5.26 3.62 8.93
N ILE A 100 4.15 3.23 8.28
CA ILE A 100 3.31 2.10 8.70
C ILE A 100 4.10 0.80 8.55
N LEU A 101 4.75 0.58 7.40
CA LEU A 101 5.54 -0.62 7.14
C LEU A 101 6.63 -0.80 8.21
N THR A 102 7.43 0.24 8.48
CA THR A 102 8.50 0.19 9.49
C THR A 102 7.94 -0.04 10.90
N ALA A 103 6.81 0.59 11.24
CA ALA A 103 6.18 0.40 12.54
C ALA A 103 5.65 -1.03 12.73
N GLU A 104 5.13 -1.65 11.67
CA GLU A 104 4.65 -3.04 11.71
C GLU A 104 5.83 -4.03 11.78
N LEU A 105 6.85 -3.85 10.95
CA LEU A 105 8.07 -4.69 11.01
C LEU A 105 8.77 -4.58 12.37
N GLY A 106 8.82 -3.37 12.96
CA GLY A 106 9.43 -3.16 14.27
C GLY A 106 8.73 -3.89 15.43
N LYS A 107 7.44 -4.26 15.29
CA LYS A 107 6.72 -5.06 16.30
C LYS A 107 7.13 -6.53 16.30
N GLU A 108 7.68 -7.02 15.20
CA GLU A 108 8.07 -8.43 15.05
C GLU A 108 9.53 -8.67 15.47
N ILE A 109 10.34 -7.61 15.48
CA ILE A 109 11.78 -7.66 15.85
C ILE A 109 12.01 -7.31 17.33
N GLY A 110 11.08 -6.60 17.98
CA GLY A 110 11.18 -6.12 19.37
C GLY A 110 10.41 -6.97 20.37
#